data_AF-A0A350IFW0-F1
#
_entry.id   AF-A0A350IFW0-F1
#
_cell.length_a   1.000
_cell.length_b   1.000
_cell.length_c   1.000
_cell.angle_alpha   90.00
_cell.angle_beta   90.00
_cell.angle_gamma   90.00
#
_symmetry.space_group_name_H-M   'P 1'
#
loop_
_entity.id
_entity.type
_entity.pdbx_description
1 polymer ?
#
loop_
_entity_poly.entity_id
_entity_poly.type
_entity_poly.pdbx_seq_one_letter_code
_entity_poly.pdbx_strand_id
1 'polypeptide(L)'
;MKPSDINIDKLKSGDEHEFRLLFDLLYPRMMSVACRFVSEDAAEDVVQEVFVKYWENKTVLSPDSIQSFLYKCTQNGCLNYIKHQAIVSGHKENVKIAEAIAKLSPKAKEAFELSFYKGLNHREIAEIMNM
;
A
#
# COMPACT_ATOMS: atom_id res chain seq x y z
N MET A 1 -26.45 1.26 19.47
CA MET A 1 -26.77 0.97 18.07
C MET A 1 -25.89 -0.17 17.60
N LYS A 2 -26.46 -1.17 16.92
CA LYS A 2 -25.78 -2.32 16.34
C LYS A 2 -25.76 -2.21 14.81
N PRO A 3 -24.86 -2.92 14.11
CA PRO A 3 -24.83 -2.89 12.64
C PRO A 3 -26.14 -3.36 11.99
N SER A 4 -26.90 -4.22 12.68
CA SER A 4 -28.23 -4.67 12.29
C SER A 4 -29.29 -3.58 12.29
N ASP A 5 -29.05 -2.46 12.98
CA ASP A 5 -30.01 -1.36 13.12
C ASP A 5 -29.90 -0.38 11.93
N ILE A 6 -28.93 -0.58 11.04
CA ILE A 6 -28.69 0.25 9.85
C ILE A 6 -29.69 -0.10 8.75
N ASN A 7 -30.37 0.92 8.23
CA ASN A 7 -31.31 0.79 7.14
C ASN A 7 -30.60 0.82 5.78
N ILE A 8 -30.49 -0.35 5.15
CA ILE A 8 -29.79 -0.53 3.86
C ILE A 8 -30.49 0.24 2.72
N ASP A 9 -31.82 0.32 2.73
CA ASP A 9 -32.58 1.00 1.67
C ASP A 9 -32.37 2.52 1.73
N LYS A 10 -32.28 3.07 2.95
CA LYS A 10 -31.87 4.46 3.16
C LYS A 10 -30.44 4.71 2.69
N LEU A 11 -29.51 3.83 3.00
CA LEU A 11 -28.15 3.92 2.45
C LEU A 11 -28.18 3.91 0.91
N LYS A 12 -28.90 2.98 0.28
CA LYS A 12 -29.01 2.88 -1.18
C LYS A 12 -29.59 4.13 -1.82
N SER A 13 -30.56 4.76 -1.18
CA SER A 13 -31.17 6.02 -1.64
C SER A 13 -30.30 7.26 -1.41
N GLY A 14 -29.16 7.13 -0.71
CA GLY A 14 -28.24 8.23 -0.45
C GLY A 14 -28.62 9.08 0.76
N ASP A 15 -29.27 8.48 1.76
CA ASP A 15 -29.49 9.12 3.06
C ASP A 15 -28.16 9.31 3.79
N GLU A 16 -27.70 10.57 3.86
CA GLU A 16 -26.44 10.94 4.53
C GLU A 16 -26.49 10.72 6.05
N HIS A 17 -27.67 10.82 6.65
CA HIS A 17 -27.82 10.60 8.09
C HIS A 17 -27.60 9.13 8.43
N GLU A 18 -28.22 8.23 7.66
CA GLU A 18 -28.02 6.79 7.82
C GLU A 18 -26.56 6.39 7.59
N PHE A 19 -25.90 7.01 6.61
CA PHE A 19 -24.48 6.79 6.35
C PHE A 19 -23.58 7.30 7.50
N ARG A 20 -23.91 8.45 8.08
CA ARG A 20 -23.21 8.94 9.27
C ARG A 20 -23.33 7.98 10.44
N LEU A 21 -24.51 7.42 10.68
CA LEU A 21 -24.71 6.41 11.73
C LEU A 21 -23.87 5.14 11.47
N LEU A 22 -23.80 4.70 10.21
CA LEU A 22 -22.94 3.58 9.81
C LEU A 22 -21.46 3.90 10.09
N PHE A 23 -21.02 5.08 9.68
CA PHE A 23 -19.66 5.56 9.83
C PHE A 23 -19.26 5.62 11.30
N ASP A 24 -20.03 6.33 12.13
CA ASP A 24 -19.75 6.49 13.57
C ASP A 24 -19.66 5.14 14.28
N LEU A 25 -20.46 4.16 13.85
CA LEU A 25 -20.48 2.82 14.43
C LEU A 25 -19.29 1.95 14.02
N LEU A 26 -18.91 1.98 12.73
CA LEU A 26 -17.97 1.02 12.16
C LEU A 26 -16.57 1.59 11.95
N TYR A 27 -16.42 2.91 11.82
CA TYR A 27 -15.12 3.55 11.61
C TYR A 27 -14.10 3.19 12.70
N PRO A 28 -14.41 3.28 14.02
CA PRO A 28 -13.44 2.89 15.06
C PRO A 28 -13.04 1.42 14.98
N ARG A 29 -13.94 0.54 14.53
CA ARG A 29 -13.66 -0.89 14.36
C ARG A 29 -12.74 -1.12 13.17
N MET A 30 -12.98 -0.44 12.05
CA MET A 30 -12.12 -0.53 10.87
C MET A 30 -10.74 0.05 11.16
N MET A 31 -10.65 1.17 11.89
CA MET A 31 -9.38 1.72 12.37
C MET A 31 -8.61 0.72 13.23
N SER A 32 -9.26 0.11 14.23
CA SER A 32 -8.62 -0.91 15.07
C SER A 32 -8.10 -2.10 14.26
N VAL A 33 -8.80 -2.48 13.18
CA VAL A 33 -8.34 -3.55 12.27
C VAL A 33 -7.16 -3.07 11.43
N ALA A 34 -7.25 -1.90 10.80
CA ALA A 34 -6.23 -1.35 9.92
C ALA A 34 -4.91 -1.08 10.64
N CYS A 35 -4.94 -0.54 11.87
CA CYS A 35 -3.76 -0.29 12.69
C CYS A 35 -2.99 -1.57 13.08
N ARG A 36 -3.56 -2.77 12.85
CA ARG A 36 -2.81 -4.04 13.00
C ARG A 36 -1.90 -4.35 11.82
N PHE A 37 -2.07 -3.64 10.70
CA PHE A 37 -1.34 -3.86 9.45
C PHE A 37 -0.44 -2.69 9.08
N VAL A 38 -0.89 -1.45 9.33
CA VAL A 38 -0.22 -0.21 8.89
C VAL A 38 -0.17 0.82 10.03
N SER A 39 0.59 1.90 9.84
CA SER A 39 0.61 3.03 10.79
C SER A 39 -0.77 3.68 10.91
N GLU A 40 -0.99 4.43 11.99
CA GLU A 40 -2.27 5.12 12.25
C GLU A 40 -2.67 6.06 11.11
N ASP A 41 -1.77 6.91 10.63
CA ASP A 41 -2.05 7.81 9.50
C ASP A 41 -2.46 7.05 8.23
N ALA A 42 -1.76 5.95 7.91
CA ALA A 42 -2.07 5.13 6.75
C ALA A 42 -3.38 4.33 6.94
N ALA A 43 -3.68 3.95 8.19
CA ALA A 43 -4.94 3.31 8.53
C ALA A 43 -6.11 4.27 8.32
N GLU A 44 -5.97 5.52 8.74
CA GLU A 44 -6.97 6.56 8.53
C GLU A 44 -7.28 6.74 7.04
N ASP A 45 -6.25 6.91 6.20
CA ASP A 45 -6.41 7.04 4.75
C ASP A 45 -7.13 5.84 4.14
N VAL A 46 -6.71 4.61 4.50
CA VAL A 46 -7.31 3.37 4.00
C VAL A 46 -8.78 3.26 4.42
N VAL A 47 -9.09 3.51 5.69
CA VAL A 47 -10.46 3.39 6.20
C VAL A 47 -11.35 4.46 5.56
N GLN A 48 -10.89 5.70 5.46
CA GLN A 48 -11.62 6.77 4.76
C GLN A 48 -11.93 6.37 3.32
N GLU A 49 -10.94 5.87 2.57
CA GLU A 49 -11.13 5.41 1.19
C GLU A 49 -12.15 4.28 1.08
N VAL A 50 -12.16 3.33 2.03
CA VAL A 50 -13.14 2.25 2.08
C VAL A 50 -14.56 2.77 2.25
N PHE A 51 -14.79 3.73 3.16
CA PHE A 51 -16.11 4.32 3.37
C PHE A 51 -16.56 5.18 2.18
N VAL A 52 -15.64 5.95 1.58
CA VAL A 52 -15.93 6.73 0.35
C VAL A 52 -16.34 5.80 -0.78
N LYS A 53 -15.56 4.74 -1.05
CA LYS A 53 -15.89 3.75 -2.10
C LYS A 53 -17.23 3.08 -1.84
N TYR A 54 -17.55 2.76 -0.58
CA TYR A 54 -18.86 2.23 -0.23
C TYR A 54 -19.97 3.23 -0.57
N TRP A 55 -19.82 4.51 -0.18
CA TRP A 55 -20.80 5.56 -0.45
C TRP A 55 -21.01 5.82 -1.96
N GLU A 56 -19.95 5.78 -2.75
CA GLU A 56 -20.04 5.95 -4.20
C GLU A 56 -20.77 4.77 -4.86
N ASN A 57 -20.57 3.55 -4.36
CA ASN A 57 -21.11 2.32 -4.95
C ASN A 57 -22.34 1.77 -4.22
N LYS A 58 -22.94 2.54 -3.30
CA LYS A 58 -24.01 2.11 -2.39
C LYS A 58 -25.23 1.51 -3.09
N THR A 59 -25.54 1.93 -4.31
CA THR A 59 -26.69 1.43 -5.09
C THR A 59 -26.47 0.02 -5.64
N VAL A 60 -25.21 -0.34 -5.94
CA VAL A 60 -24.83 -1.64 -6.52
C VAL A 60 -24.44 -2.64 -5.44
N LEU A 61 -23.78 -2.17 -4.37
CA LEU A 61 -23.31 -3.02 -3.29
C LEU A 61 -24.46 -3.50 -2.41
N SER A 62 -24.70 -4.81 -2.39
CA SER A 62 -25.67 -5.47 -1.50
C SER A 62 -25.01 -6.62 -0.72
N PRO A 63 -24.06 -6.33 0.18
CA PRO A 63 -23.42 -7.38 0.97
C PRO A 63 -24.39 -7.96 2.00
N ASP A 64 -24.32 -9.27 2.26
CA ASP A 64 -25.09 -9.94 3.32
C ASP A 64 -24.82 -9.33 4.71
N SER A 65 -23.60 -8.82 4.91
CA SER A 65 -23.21 -8.05 6.10
C SER A 65 -22.28 -6.91 5.70
N ILE A 66 -22.73 -5.67 5.92
CA ILE A 66 -21.90 -4.48 5.69
C ILE A 66 -20.62 -4.56 6.53
N GLN A 67 -20.71 -5.00 7.79
CA GLN A 67 -19.52 -5.09 8.65
C GLN A 67 -18.47 -6.06 8.07
N SER A 68 -18.89 -7.25 7.64
CA SER A 68 -17.98 -8.24 7.05
C SER A 68 -17.39 -7.75 5.73
N PHE A 69 -18.18 -7.03 4.94
CA PHE A 69 -17.72 -6.40 3.71
C PHE A 69 -16.66 -5.33 3.98
N LEU A 70 -16.94 -4.36 4.85
CA LEU A 70 -16.00 -3.28 5.18
C LEU A 70 -14.72 -3.82 5.82
N TYR A 71 -14.81 -4.88 6.64
CA TYR A 71 -13.63 -5.56 7.19
C TYR A 71 -12.73 -6.09 6.07
N LYS A 72 -13.29 -6.82 5.09
CA LYS A 72 -12.54 -7.35 3.95
C LYS A 72 -11.93 -6.23 3.11
N CYS A 73 -12.69 -5.18 2.83
CA CYS A 73 -12.20 -4.02 2.07
C CYS A 73 -11.04 -3.32 2.80
N THR A 74 -11.16 -3.13 4.12
CA THR A 74 -10.12 -2.53 4.95
C THR A 74 -8.85 -3.36 4.95
N GLN A 75 -8.97 -4.67 5.21
CA GLN A 75 -7.83 -5.58 5.18
C GLN A 75 -7.13 -5.56 3.81
N ASN A 76 -7.90 -5.64 2.72
CA ASN A 76 -7.35 -5.58 1.37
C ASN A 76 -6.68 -4.23 1.07
N GLY A 77 -7.26 -3.12 1.54
CA GLY A 77 -6.68 -1.78 1.43
C GLY A 77 -5.31 -1.69 2.12
N CYS A 78 -5.20 -2.19 3.36
CA CYS A 78 -3.92 -2.25 4.06
C CYS A 78 -2.89 -3.12 3.33
N LEU A 79 -3.27 -4.29 2.82
CA LEU A 79 -2.36 -5.17 2.08
C LEU A 79 -1.87 -4.51 0.78
N ASN A 80 -2.76 -3.80 0.08
CA ASN A 80 -2.39 -3.04 -1.12
C ASN A 80 -1.44 -1.89 -0.78
N TYR A 81 -1.68 -1.16 0.31
CA TYR A 81 -0.77 -0.12 0.79
C TYR A 81 0.62 -0.68 1.08
N ILE A 82 0.72 -1.79 1.81
CA ILE A 82 2.01 -2.45 2.12
C ILE A 82 2.73 -2.87 0.85
N LYS A 83 2.01 -3.49 -0.10
CA LYS A 83 2.59 -3.89 -1.39
C LYS A 83 3.13 -2.70 -2.18
N HIS A 84 2.40 -1.59 -2.19
CA HIS A 84 2.84 -0.36 -2.85
C HIS A 84 4.08 0.23 -2.18
N GLN A 85 4.12 0.28 -0.85
CA GLN A 85 5.29 0.76 -0.10
C GLN A 85 6.54 -0.08 -0.37
N ALA A 86 6.41 -1.41 -0.46
CA ALA A 86 7.52 -2.30 -0.79
C ALA A 86 8.10 -2.01 -2.19
N ILE A 87 7.24 -1.78 -3.19
CA ILE A 87 7.66 -1.40 -4.56
C ILE A 87 8.39 -0.05 -4.56
N VAL A 88 7.82 0.95 -3.86
CA VAL A 88 8.43 2.29 -3.75
C VAL A 88 9.79 2.22 -3.05
N SER A 89 9.93 1.44 -1.98
CA SER A 89 11.20 1.25 -1.28
C SER A 89 12.25 0.61 -2.19
N GLY A 90 11.89 -0.47 -2.89
CA GLY A 90 12.81 -1.14 -3.82
C GLY A 90 13.25 -0.22 -4.97
N HIS A 91 12.35 0.60 -5.50
CA HIS A 91 12.71 1.61 -6.51
C HIS A 91 13.68 2.67 -5.93
N LYS A 92 13.41 3.17 -4.72
CA LYS A 92 14.29 4.13 -4.04
C LYS A 92 15.70 3.55 -3.79
N GLU A 93 15.80 2.29 -3.42
CA GLU A 93 17.09 1.61 -3.24
C GLU A 93 17.85 1.50 -4.57
N ASN A 94 17.18 1.08 -5.64
CA ASN A 94 17.78 1.01 -6.97
C ASN A 94 18.27 2.39 -7.47
N VAL A 95 17.50 3.45 -7.24
CA VAL A 95 17.91 4.82 -7.58
C VAL A 95 19.16 5.22 -6.79
N LYS A 96 19.20 4.95 -5.48
CA LYS A 96 20.40 5.24 -4.66
C LYS A 96 21.64 4.48 -5.13
N ILE A 97 21.48 3.21 -5.52
CA ILE A 97 22.58 2.40 -6.09
C ILE A 97 23.07 3.04 -7.39
N ALA A 98 22.16 3.41 -8.29
CA ALA A 98 22.51 4.06 -9.55
C ALA A 98 23.23 5.40 -9.34
N GLU A 99 22.75 6.23 -8.40
CA GLU A 99 23.41 7.50 -8.02
C GLU A 99 24.80 7.28 -7.43
N ALA A 100 24.98 6.25 -6.59
CA ALA A 100 26.29 5.91 -6.04
C ALA A 100 27.27 5.46 -7.13
N ILE A 101 26.82 4.60 -8.05
CA ILE A 101 27.61 4.17 -9.22
C ILE A 101 27.97 5.36 -10.11
N ALA A 102 27.05 6.32 -10.31
CA ALA A 102 27.31 7.52 -11.10
C ALA A 102 28.37 8.45 -10.49
N LYS A 103 28.58 8.39 -9.16
CA LYS A 103 29.62 9.15 -8.45
C LYS A 103 31.00 8.47 -8.48
N LEU A 104 31.10 7.23 -8.96
CA LEU A 104 32.38 6.53 -9.08
C LEU A 104 33.25 7.16 -10.17
N SER A 105 34.57 7.08 -9.99
CA SER A 105 35.51 7.38 -11.07
C SER A 105 35.29 6.41 -12.25
N PRO A 106 35.61 6.79 -13.49
CA PRO A 106 35.42 5.92 -14.66
C PRO A 106 36.04 4.52 -14.48
N LYS A 107 37.25 4.45 -13.93
CA LYS A 107 37.93 3.17 -13.60
C LYS A 107 37.18 2.37 -12.55
N ALA A 108 36.73 3.00 -11.46
CA ALA A 108 36.00 2.28 -10.41
C ALA A 108 34.64 1.76 -10.91
N LYS A 109 33.97 2.52 -11.79
CA LYS A 109 32.72 2.10 -12.43
C LYS A 109 32.94 0.91 -13.37
N GLU A 110 33.97 0.96 -14.20
CA GLU A 110 34.33 -0.13 -15.13
C GLU A 110 34.68 -1.43 -14.38
N ALA A 111 35.48 -1.33 -13.30
CA ALA A 111 35.79 -2.49 -12.44
C ALA A 111 34.52 -3.08 -11.79
N PHE A 112 33.61 -2.22 -11.31
CA PHE A 112 32.34 -2.65 -10.74
C PHE A 112 31.47 -3.37 -11.76
N GLU A 113 31.35 -2.85 -12.98
CA GLU A 113 30.56 -3.47 -14.05
C GLU A 113 31.10 -4.85 -14.47
N LEU A 114 32.43 -4.98 -14.59
CA LEU A 114 33.07 -6.26 -14.90
C LEU A 114 32.84 -7.31 -13.80
N SER A 115 32.88 -6.90 -12.53
CA SER A 115 32.60 -7.80 -11.42
C SER A 115 31.13 -8.20 -11.34
N PHE A 116 30.22 -7.22 -11.31
CA PHE A 116 28.80 -7.47 -11.02
C PHE A 116 28.00 -8.00 -12.22
N TYR A 117 28.25 -7.50 -13.42
CA TYR A 117 27.45 -7.88 -14.59
C TYR A 117 28.12 -8.95 -15.44
N LYS A 118 29.45 -9.05 -15.41
CA LYS A 118 30.19 -10.10 -16.13
C LYS A 118 30.68 -11.25 -15.25
N GLY A 119 30.53 -11.14 -13.93
CA GLY A 119 30.90 -12.19 -12.98
C GLY A 119 32.40 -12.47 -12.91
N LEU A 120 33.23 -11.51 -13.35
CA LEU A 120 34.68 -11.68 -13.38
C LEU A 120 35.27 -11.54 -11.98
N ASN A 121 36.27 -12.36 -11.67
CA ASN A 121 36.98 -12.30 -10.39
C ASN A 121 38.02 -11.16 -10.38
N HIS A 122 38.53 -10.81 -9.19
CA HIS A 122 39.46 -9.69 -9.03
C HIS A 122 40.71 -9.79 -9.90
N ARG A 123 41.21 -11.01 -10.16
CA ARG A 123 42.40 -11.23 -11.00
C ARG A 123 42.09 -10.98 -12.47
N GLU A 124 40.97 -11.52 -12.96
CA GLU A 124 40.52 -11.31 -14.35
C GLU A 124 40.26 -9.83 -14.64
N ILE A 125 39.67 -9.10 -13.68
CA ILE A 125 39.43 -7.66 -13.78
C ILE A 125 40.77 -6.89 -13.84
N ALA A 126 41.72 -7.22 -12.98
CA ALA A 126 43.05 -6.60 -12.97
C ALA A 126 43.79 -6.81 -14.31
N GLU A 127 43.73 -8.04 -14.84
CA GLU A 127 44.30 -8.37 -16.15
C GLU A 127 43.62 -7.58 -17.29
N ILE A 128 42.29 -7.47 -17.30
CA ILE A 128 41.54 -6.71 -18.33
C ILE A 128 41.80 -5.20 -18.23
N MET A 129 41.88 -4.67 -17.02
CA MET A 129 42.00 -3.23 -16.77
C MET A 129 43.45 -2.74 -16.70
N ASN A 130 44.43 -3.64 -16.88
CA ASN A 130 45.87 -3.38 -16.76
C ASN A 130 46.24 -2.65 -15.46
N MET A 131 45.78 -3.17 -14.32
CA MET A 131 46.01 -2.59 -12.99
C MET A 131 46.52 -3.62 -11.97
#